data_AF-A0A7C6Y8C8-F1
#
_entry.id   AF-A0A7C6Y8C8-F1
#
_cell.length_a   1.000
_cell.length_b   1.000
_cell.length_c   1.000
_cell.angle_alpha   90.00
_cell.angle_beta   90.00
_cell.angle_gamma   90.00
#
_symmetry.space_group_name_H-M   'P 1'
#
loop_
_entity.id
_entity.type
_entity.pdbx_description
1 polymer ?
#
loop_
_entity_poly.entity_id
_entity_poly.type
_entity_poly.pdbx_seq_one_letter_code
_entity_poly.pdbx_strand_id
1 'polypeptide(L)' 'MAISYNKLWKLLIDKGMKKMDLRKVCKISPSTLSKLSK' A
#
# COMPACT_ATOMS: atom_id res chain seq x y z
N MET A 1 5.32 -14.28 12.79
CA MET A 1 5.34 -14.09 11.31
C MET A 1 4.98 -12.63 11.02
N ALA A 2 5.93 -11.69 11.10
CA ALA A 2 5.65 -10.26 10.91
C ALA A 2 5.67 -9.92 9.41
N ILE A 3 4.52 -10.07 8.74
CA ILE A 3 4.38 -9.59 7.37
C ILE A 3 4.38 -8.06 7.43
N SER A 4 5.55 -7.46 7.23
CA SER A 4 5.71 -6.02 7.23
C SER A 4 5.61 -5.50 5.80
N TYR A 5 4.55 -4.77 5.48
CA TYR A 5 4.33 -4.16 4.17
C TYR A 5 5.24 -2.94 3.92
N ASN A 6 6.20 -2.64 4.80
CA ASN A 6 7.19 -1.58 4.62
C ASN A 6 7.94 -1.66 3.29
N LYS A 7 8.25 -2.87 2.81
CA LYS A 7 8.87 -3.07 1.49
C LYS A 7 7.94 -2.68 0.34
N LEU A 8 6.64 -2.95 0.46
CA LEU A 8 5.63 -2.54 -0.50
C LEU A 8 5.48 -1.01 -0.55
N TRP A 9 5.49 -0.35 0.62
CA TRP A 9 5.44 1.11 0.71
C TRP A 9 6.70 1.77 0.14
N LYS A 10 7.89 1.18 0.32
CA LYS A 10 9.12 1.64 -0.34
C LYS A 10 9.04 1.50 -1.86
N LEU A 11 8.60 0.35 -2.37
CA LEU A 11 8.42 0.13 -3.81
C LEU A 11 7.41 1.11 -4.44
N LEU A 12 6.39 1.51 -3.69
CA LEU A 12 5.46 2.55 -4.11
C LEU A 12 6.15 3.91 -4.26
N ILE A 13 7.01 4.27 -3.31
CA ILE A 13 7.80 5.52 -3.36
C ILE A 13 8.79 5.48 -4.54
N ASP A 14 9.49 4.37 -4.73
CA ASP A 14 10.38 4.16 -5.89
C ASP A 14 9.64 4.31 -7.23
N LYS A 15 8.36 3.91 -7.28
CA LYS A 15 7.50 4.08 -8.46
C LYS A 15 6.80 5.44 -8.54
N GLY A 16 7.05 6.36 -7.62
CA GLY A 16 6.36 7.66 -7.57
C GLY A 16 4.86 7.57 -7.28
N MET A 17 4.39 6.44 -6.75
CA MET A 17 2.98 6.18 -6.49
C MET A 17 2.61 6.51 -5.04
N LYS A 18 1.51 7.25 -4.83
CA LYS A 18 0.97 7.49 -3.49
C LYS A 18 0.10 6.32 -3.05
N LYS A 19 -0.19 6.23 -1.75
CA LYS A 19 -1.10 5.20 -1.20
C LYS A 19 -2.50 5.23 -1.87
N MET A 20 -2.93 6.41 -2.33
CA MET A 20 -4.17 6.57 -3.10
C MET A 20 -4.08 5.99 -4.51
N ASP A 21 -2.91 6.07 -5.16
CA ASP A 21 -2.69 5.43 -6.47
C ASP A 21 -2.67 3.92 -6.32
N LEU A 22 -2.03 3.37 -5.28
CA LEU A 22 -2.15 1.95 -4.95
C LEU A 22 -3.63 1.55 -4.80
N ARG A 23 -4.42 2.37 -4.11
CA ARG A 23 -5.86 2.14 -3.94
C ARG A 23 -6.59 2.11 -5.29
N LYS A 24 -6.30 3.05 -6.19
CA LYS A 24 -6.89 3.11 -7.54
C LYS A 24 -6.50 1.92 -8.40
N VAL A 25 -5.22 1.55 -8.39
CA VAL A 25 -4.67 0.45 -9.22
C VAL A 25 -5.14 -0.91 -8.72
N CYS A 26 -5.11 -1.14 -7.41
CA CYS A 26 -5.56 -2.40 -6.82
C CYS A 26 -7.08 -2.48 -6.60
N LYS A 27 -7.85 -1.42 -6.91
CA LYS A 27 -9.29 -1.29 -6.60
C LYS A 27 -9.64 -1.73 -5.16
N ILE A 28 -8.73 -1.49 -4.22
CA ILE A 28 -8.93 -1.89 -2.82
C ILE A 28 -9.81 -0.88 -2.10
N SER A 29 -10.64 -1.39 -1.20
CA SER A 29 -11.41 -0.54 -0.29
C SER A 29 -10.47 0.18 0.70
N PRO A 30 -10.82 1.39 1.16
CA PRO A 30 -10.01 2.13 2.13
C PRO A 30 -9.75 1.33 3.41
N SER A 31 -10.70 0.49 3.80
CA SER A 31 -10.56 -0.45 4.92
C SER A 31 -9.41 -1.45 4.74
N THR A 32 -9.18 -1.95 3.52
CA THR A 32 -8.06 -2.85 3.20
C THR A 32 -6.73 -2.09 3.23
N LEU A 33 -6.71 -0.86 2.71
CA LEU A 33 -5.51 0.01 2.75
C LEU A 33 -5.06 0.31 4.19
N SER A 34 -6.02 0.57 5.10
CA SER A 34 -5.73 0.77 6.52
C SER A 34 -5.21 -0.49 7.20
N LYS A 35 -5.70 -1.68 6.81
CA LYS A 35 -5.19 -2.98 7.30
C LYS A 35 -3.76 -3.26 6.81
N LEU A 36 -3.40 -2.83 5.60
CA LEU A 36 -2.05 -2.94 5.02
C LEU A 36 -1.03 -1.96 5.64
N SER A 37 -1.51 -0.91 6.30
CA SER A 37 -0.66 0.08 6.97
C SER A 37 -0.48 -0.19 8.47
N LYS A 38 -1.07 -1.28 8.98
CA LYS A 38 -1.02 -1.73 10.37
C LYS A 38 0.00 -2.86 10.49
#